data_AF-A0A063ZD60-F1
#
_entry.id   AF-A0A063ZD60-F1
#
_cell.length_a   1.000
_cell.length_b   1.000
_cell.length_c   1.000
_cell.angle_alpha   90.00
_cell.angle_beta   90.00
_cell.angle_gamma   90.00
#
_symmetry.space_group_name_H-M   'P 1'
#
loop_
_entity.id
_entity.type
_entity.pdbx_description
1 polymer ?
#
loop_
_entity_poly.entity_id
_entity_poly.type
_entity_poly.pdbx_seq_one_letter_code
_entity_poly.pdbx_strand_id
1 'polypeptide(L)'
;MTEEDFEPRAYSQTLNESIERMHRARSELNQARLTNGTVPLEAHVRFEETVLTLYYELRPYARQDNRTKSDWEENKLDQLPEICGRLDRSESVKTSGGMIRASSSVSVSHADVDNLLSVSETMDEISHELGFTAAVETETPTNEATMSDLRGLLTERGQYEALENLPEAPEGDE
;
A
#
# COMPACT_ATOMS: atom_id res chain seq x y z
N MET A 1 -6.31 -10.44 28.66
CA MET A 1 -6.07 -10.55 27.22
C MET A 1 -4.64 -10.99 27.09
N THR A 2 -4.45 -12.23 26.67
CA THR A 2 -3.17 -12.93 26.65
C THR A 2 -2.27 -12.31 25.59
N GLU A 3 -1.01 -12.07 25.96
CA GLU A 3 0.10 -11.89 25.02
C GLU A 3 0.15 -13.15 24.15
N GLU A 4 -0.57 -13.13 23.02
CA GLU A 4 -0.35 -14.07 21.94
C GLU A 4 1.08 -13.85 21.43
N ASP A 5 1.83 -14.94 21.35
CA ASP A 5 3.21 -14.98 20.88
C ASP A 5 3.37 -14.14 19.61
N PHE A 6 3.94 -12.95 19.75
CA PHE A 6 4.25 -12.07 18.64
C PHE A 6 5.40 -12.72 17.85
N GLU A 7 5.05 -13.49 16.81
CA GLU A 7 6.02 -14.05 15.87
C GLU A 7 6.41 -12.99 14.83
N PRO A 8 7.54 -12.29 14.98
CA PRO A 8 7.84 -11.10 14.18
C PRO A 8 8.01 -11.43 12.69
N ARG A 9 8.39 -12.68 12.38
CA ARG A 9 8.64 -13.15 11.01
C ARG A 9 7.36 -13.40 10.22
N ALA A 10 6.35 -14.04 10.82
CA ALA A 10 5.07 -14.30 10.16
C ALA A 10 4.36 -12.97 9.84
N TYR A 11 4.41 -12.01 10.76
CA TYR A 11 3.84 -10.68 10.56
C TYR A 11 4.60 -9.81 9.55
N SER A 12 5.93 -9.92 9.47
CA SER A 12 6.69 -9.23 8.42
C SER A 12 6.34 -9.75 7.03
N GLN A 13 6.01 -11.05 6.90
CA GLN A 13 5.64 -11.65 5.62
C GLN A 13 4.27 -11.15 5.16
N THR A 14 3.27 -11.12 6.05
CA THR A 14 1.94 -10.62 5.71
C THR A 14 1.97 -9.15 5.29
N LEU A 15 2.76 -8.33 6.00
CA LEU A 15 2.89 -6.91 5.68
C LEU A 15 3.56 -6.69 4.32
N ASN A 16 4.64 -7.42 4.03
CA ASN A 16 5.30 -7.34 2.72
C ASN A 16 4.36 -7.79 1.58
N GLU A 17 3.58 -8.85 1.78
CA GLU A 17 2.56 -9.27 0.81
C GLU A 17 1.51 -8.19 0.58
N SER A 18 1.08 -7.48 1.64
CA SER A 18 0.12 -6.39 1.52
C SER A 18 0.70 -5.16 0.82
N ILE A 19 1.97 -4.82 1.05
CA ILE A 19 2.68 -3.78 0.30
C ILE A 19 2.71 -4.15 -1.20
N GLU A 20 3.07 -5.38 -1.54
CA GLU A 20 3.08 -5.85 -2.93
C GLU A 20 1.69 -5.80 -3.59
N ARG A 21 0.65 -6.22 -2.88
CA ARG A 21 -0.73 -6.15 -3.38
C ARG A 21 -1.14 -4.71 -3.66
N MET A 22 -0.80 -3.78 -2.77
CA MET A 22 -1.05 -2.35 -2.99
C MET A 22 -0.28 -1.84 -4.22
N HIS A 23 0.99 -2.19 -4.39
CA HIS A 23 1.80 -1.76 -5.55
C HIS A 23 1.22 -2.26 -6.86
N ARG A 24 0.81 -3.53 -6.91
CA ARG A 24 0.14 -4.12 -8.08
C ARG A 24 -1.17 -3.38 -8.39
N ALA A 25 -2.01 -3.15 -7.38
CA ALA A 25 -3.27 -2.44 -7.56
C ALA A 25 -3.08 -0.97 -8.00
N ARG A 26 -2.05 -0.28 -7.47
CA ARG A 26 -1.67 1.08 -7.92
C ARG A 26 -1.24 1.07 -9.39
N SER A 27 -0.42 0.10 -9.78
CA SER A 27 0.04 -0.06 -11.17
C SER A 27 -1.14 -0.33 -12.12
N GLU A 28 -2.04 -1.25 -11.76
CA GLU A 28 -3.27 -1.54 -12.51
C GLU A 28 -4.13 -0.27 -12.68
N LEU A 29 -4.31 0.51 -11.62
CA LEU A 29 -5.09 1.74 -11.63
C LEU A 29 -4.45 2.80 -12.56
N ASN A 30 -3.14 2.99 -12.46
CA ASN A 30 -2.40 3.92 -13.30
C ASN A 30 -2.43 3.52 -14.77
N GLN A 31 -2.26 2.23 -15.07
CA GLN A 31 -2.37 1.70 -16.43
C GLN A 31 -3.78 1.90 -17.00
N ALA A 32 -4.82 1.68 -16.19
CA ALA A 32 -6.19 1.90 -16.61
C ALA A 32 -6.47 3.40 -16.90
N ARG A 33 -5.96 4.30 -16.05
CA ARG A 33 -6.05 5.77 -16.25
C ARG A 33 -5.35 6.19 -17.56
N LEU A 34 -4.17 5.65 -17.85
CA LEU A 34 -3.41 5.96 -19.06
C LEU A 34 -4.08 5.42 -20.33
N THR A 35 -4.65 4.21 -20.28
CA THR A 35 -5.19 3.53 -21.46
C THR A 35 -6.59 4.02 -21.82
N ASN A 36 -7.45 4.19 -20.82
CA ASN A 36 -8.88 4.48 -21.02
C ASN A 36 -9.22 5.95 -20.77
N GLY A 37 -8.29 6.75 -20.23
CA GLY A 37 -8.53 8.13 -19.79
C GLY A 37 -9.40 8.26 -18.54
N THR A 38 -9.98 7.15 -18.05
CA THR A 38 -10.84 7.06 -16.87
C THR A 38 -10.51 5.80 -16.08
N VAL A 39 -10.67 5.85 -14.75
CA VAL A 39 -10.44 4.70 -13.87
C VAL A 39 -11.71 3.85 -13.78
N PRO A 40 -11.69 2.55 -14.15
CA PRO A 40 -12.80 1.64 -13.94
C PRO A 40 -13.11 1.48 -12.45
N LEU A 41 -14.40 1.38 -12.10
CA LEU A 41 -14.83 1.22 -10.71
C LEU A 41 -14.18 0.01 -10.03
N GLU A 42 -14.03 -1.12 -10.75
CA GLU A 42 -13.41 -2.32 -10.20
C GLU A 42 -11.95 -2.10 -9.78
N ALA A 43 -11.16 -1.41 -10.62
CA ALA A 43 -9.77 -1.08 -10.31
C ALA A 43 -9.67 -0.12 -9.11
N HIS A 44 -10.60 0.84 -9.04
CA HIS A 44 -10.69 1.75 -7.90
C HIS A 44 -11.00 1.01 -6.59
N VAL A 45 -12.05 0.18 -6.57
CA VAL A 45 -12.45 -0.59 -5.39
C VAL A 45 -11.33 -1.52 -4.94
N ARG A 46 -10.66 -2.20 -5.87
CA ARG A 46 -9.52 -3.07 -5.56
C ARG A 46 -8.37 -2.29 -4.92
N PHE A 47 -8.06 -1.12 -5.46
CA PHE A 47 -7.00 -0.27 -4.89
C PHE A 47 -7.37 0.22 -3.49
N GLU A 48 -8.59 0.71 -3.29
CA GLU A 48 -9.10 1.11 -1.98
C GLU A 48 -9.02 -0.02 -0.95
N GLU A 49 -9.41 -1.24 -1.33
CA GLU A 49 -9.31 -2.42 -0.48
C GLU A 49 -7.86 -2.68 -0.05
N THR A 50 -6.91 -2.68 -0.99
CA THR A 50 -5.50 -2.92 -0.68
C THR A 50 -4.88 -1.83 0.21
N VAL A 51 -5.26 -0.57 0.03
CA VAL A 51 -4.82 0.54 0.89
C VAL A 51 -5.36 0.36 2.31
N LEU A 52 -6.62 -0.04 2.47
CA LEU A 52 -7.20 -0.33 3.77
C LEU A 52 -6.55 -1.54 4.45
N THR A 53 -6.27 -2.61 3.70
CA THR A 53 -5.56 -3.78 4.23
C THR A 53 -4.19 -3.37 4.77
N LEU A 54 -3.39 -2.64 3.96
CA LEU A 54 -2.09 -2.16 4.39
C LEU A 54 -2.20 -1.25 5.61
N TYR A 55 -3.24 -0.41 5.70
CA TYR A 55 -3.44 0.47 6.85
C TYR A 55 -3.58 -0.32 8.14
N TYR A 56 -4.42 -1.36 8.16
CA TYR A 56 -4.62 -2.16 9.36
C TYR A 56 -3.36 -2.92 9.78
N GLU A 57 -2.56 -3.35 8.81
CA GLU A 57 -1.32 -4.08 9.08
C GLU A 57 -0.17 -3.16 9.49
N LEU A 58 -0.08 -1.95 8.94
CA LEU A 58 1.00 -0.99 9.19
C LEU A 58 0.80 -0.19 10.48
N ARG A 59 -0.46 0.11 10.83
CA ARG A 59 -0.85 0.91 12.01
C ARG A 59 -0.20 0.48 13.33
N PRO A 60 -0.13 -0.80 13.72
CA PRO A 60 0.49 -1.19 14.99
C PRO A 60 1.99 -0.85 15.05
N TYR A 61 2.68 -0.82 13.92
CA TYR A 61 4.12 -0.50 13.84
C TYR A 61 4.35 1.01 13.79
N ALA A 62 3.62 1.70 12.90
CA ALA A 62 3.78 3.13 12.68
C ALA A 62 3.45 3.97 13.93
N ARG A 63 2.59 3.48 14.82
CA ARG A 63 2.28 4.17 16.09
C ARG A 63 3.29 3.93 17.22
N GLN A 64 4.08 2.87 17.11
CA GLN A 64 5.09 2.51 18.12
C GLN A 64 6.45 3.18 17.84
N ASP A 65 6.76 3.43 16.56
CA ASP A 65 7.97 4.14 16.17
C ASP A 65 7.77 5.67 16.24
N ASN A 66 8.68 6.37 16.90
CA ASN A 66 8.63 7.83 17.02
C ASN A 66 8.93 8.57 15.70
N ARG A 67 9.59 7.91 14.74
CA ARG A 67 9.96 8.51 13.44
C ARG A 67 8.73 8.67 12.56
N THR A 68 8.02 7.57 12.34
CA THR A 68 6.86 7.51 11.43
C THR A 68 5.57 8.02 12.06
N LYS A 69 5.53 8.18 13.38
CA LYS A 69 4.35 8.70 14.08
C LYS A 69 3.98 10.13 13.66
N SER A 70 4.97 11.01 13.42
CA SER A 70 4.69 12.38 12.97
C SER A 70 3.99 12.36 11.62
N ASP A 71 4.56 11.62 10.67
CA ASP A 71 4.03 11.52 9.31
C ASP A 71 2.65 10.87 9.28
N TRP A 72 2.42 9.87 10.14
CA TRP A 72 1.12 9.23 10.31
C TRP A 72 0.04 10.20 10.78
N GLU A 73 0.35 11.03 11.77
CA GLU A 73 -0.55 12.02 12.36
C GLU A 73 -0.79 13.22 11.40
N GLU A 74 0.27 13.71 10.75
CA GLU A 74 0.23 14.84 9.81
C GLU A 74 -0.62 14.54 8.58
N ASN A 75 -0.48 13.32 8.03
CA ASN A 75 -1.26 12.85 6.88
C ASN A 75 -2.64 12.31 7.27
N LYS A 76 -3.01 12.36 8.56
CA LYS A 76 -4.33 11.96 9.09
C LYS A 76 -4.74 10.55 8.66
N LEU A 77 -3.80 9.62 8.61
CA LEU A 77 -4.04 8.26 8.10
C LEU A 77 -5.10 7.51 8.91
N ASP A 78 -5.32 7.86 10.17
CA ASP A 78 -6.41 7.31 11.00
C ASP A 78 -7.83 7.59 10.47
N GLN A 79 -7.99 8.55 9.55
CA GLN A 79 -9.28 8.88 8.94
C GLN A 79 -9.60 7.96 7.74
N LEU A 80 -8.63 7.18 7.25
CA LEU A 80 -8.81 6.30 6.09
C LEU A 80 -10.04 5.39 6.18
N PRO A 81 -10.29 4.68 7.30
CA PRO A 81 -11.47 3.83 7.42
C PRO A 81 -12.81 4.57 7.38
N GLU A 82 -12.82 5.88 7.68
CA GLU A 82 -14.04 6.69 7.62
C GLU A 82 -14.29 7.26 6.21
N ILE A 83 -13.20 7.50 5.47
CA ILE A 83 -13.23 8.02 4.10
C ILE A 83 -13.51 6.89 3.11
N CYS A 84 -12.93 5.71 3.34
CA CYS A 84 -13.10 4.53 2.52
C CYS A 84 -14.30 3.69 2.99
N GLY A 85 -15.14 3.24 2.06
CA GLY A 85 -16.23 2.30 2.36
C GLY A 85 -17.41 2.86 3.18
N ARG A 86 -17.65 4.18 3.17
CA ARG A 86 -18.76 4.77 3.93
C ARG A 86 -20.11 4.32 3.37
N LEU A 87 -20.92 3.65 4.20
CA LEU A 87 -22.29 3.26 3.85
C LEU A 87 -23.24 4.46 3.91
N ASP A 88 -23.59 5.00 2.75
CA ASP A 88 -24.57 6.05 2.61
C ASP A 88 -25.98 5.47 2.45
N ARG A 89 -26.84 5.75 3.42
CA ARG A 89 -28.27 5.43 3.37
C ARG A 89 -29.03 6.64 2.84
N SER A 90 -29.68 6.48 1.70
CA SER A 90 -30.54 7.49 1.10
C SER A 90 -31.99 7.02 1.18
N GLU A 91 -32.83 7.79 1.88
CA GLU A 91 -34.27 7.60 1.88
C GLU A 91 -34.88 8.61 0.91
N SER A 92 -35.60 8.13 -0.11
CA SER A 92 -36.38 8.99 -0.98
C SER A 92 -37.86 8.68 -0.80
N VAL A 93 -38.64 9.71 -0.47
CA VAL A 93 -40.09 9.62 -0.41
C VAL A 93 -40.66 10.26 -1.67
N LYS A 94 -41.31 9.47 -2.51
CA LYS A 94 -42.06 9.97 -3.67
C LYS A 94 -43.55 9.91 -3.37
N THR A 95 -44.20 11.06 -3.47
CA THR A 95 -45.66 11.20 -3.41
C THR A 95 -46.21 11.35 -4.83
N SER A 96 -47.05 10.41 -5.27
CA SER A 96 -47.75 10.51 -6.55
C SER A 96 -49.18 9.97 -6.39
N GLY A 97 -50.17 10.78 -6.78
CA GLY A 97 -51.58 10.38 -6.80
C GLY A 97 -52.17 9.94 -5.46
N GLY A 98 -51.71 10.51 -4.34
CA GLY A 98 -52.21 10.16 -2.99
C GLY A 98 -51.58 8.90 -2.36
N MET A 99 -50.66 8.23 -3.07
CA MET A 99 -49.87 7.12 -2.55
C MET A 99 -48.46 7.62 -2.16
N ILE A 100 -48.04 7.28 -0.93
CA ILE A 100 -46.67 7.51 -0.46
C ILE A 100 -45.87 6.24 -0.76
N ARG A 101 -44.83 6.35 -1.59
CA ARG A 101 -43.81 5.30 -1.72
C ARG A 101 -42.51 5.80 -1.10
N ALA A 102 -42.11 5.15 -0.02
CA ALA A 102 -40.76 5.27 0.53
C ALA A 102 -39.88 4.22 -0.16
N SER A 103 -38.73 4.65 -0.68
CA SER A 103 -37.66 3.75 -1.12
C SER A 103 -36.37 4.09 -0.39
N SER A 104 -35.78 3.09 0.26
CA SER A 104 -34.44 3.19 0.84
C SER A 104 -33.42 2.60 -0.13
N SER A 105 -32.39 3.36 -0.48
CA SER A 105 -31.20 2.86 -1.17
C SER A 105 -29.99 2.91 -0.25
N VAL A 106 -29.13 1.91 -0.37
CA VAL A 106 -27.83 1.85 0.31
C VAL A 106 -26.77 1.92 -0.78
N SER A 107 -25.87 2.88 -0.68
CA SER A 107 -24.71 3.02 -1.56
C SER A 107 -23.43 3.04 -0.73
N VAL A 108 -22.33 2.54 -1.28
CA VAL A 108 -21.01 2.69 -0.68
C VAL A 108 -20.35 3.91 -1.31
N SER A 109 -19.93 4.86 -0.49
CA SER A 109 -19.09 5.97 -0.92
C SER A 109 -17.64 5.49 -0.88
N HIS A 110 -16.96 5.71 -2.00
CA HIS A 110 -15.55 5.41 -2.17
C HIS A 110 -14.73 6.68 -1.94
N ALA A 111 -13.49 6.51 -1.49
CA ALA A 111 -12.55 7.62 -1.41
C ALA A 111 -12.25 8.20 -2.79
N ASP A 112 -11.73 9.42 -2.86
CA ASP A 112 -11.25 9.94 -4.14
C ASP A 112 -9.94 9.25 -4.56
N VAL A 113 -9.79 8.98 -5.85
CA VAL A 113 -8.62 8.25 -6.39
C VAL A 113 -7.33 9.02 -6.16
N ASP A 114 -7.32 10.34 -6.36
CA ASP A 114 -6.09 11.13 -6.18
C ASP A 114 -5.70 11.18 -4.69
N ASN A 115 -6.69 11.18 -3.79
CA ASN A 115 -6.45 11.04 -2.35
C ASN A 115 -5.89 9.65 -1.99
N LEU A 116 -6.43 8.57 -2.56
CA LEU A 116 -5.90 7.21 -2.34
C LEU A 116 -4.46 7.07 -2.83
N LEU A 117 -4.12 7.68 -3.98
CA LEU A 117 -2.76 7.70 -4.50
C LEU A 117 -1.81 8.40 -3.52
N SER A 118 -2.14 9.61 -3.08
CA SER A 118 -1.33 10.37 -2.13
C SER A 118 -1.14 9.62 -0.82
N VAL A 119 -2.21 9.06 -0.25
CA VAL A 119 -2.12 8.23 0.96
C VAL A 119 -1.18 7.05 0.76
N SER A 120 -1.31 6.38 -0.39
CA SER A 120 -0.55 5.16 -0.65
C SER A 120 0.95 5.46 -0.78
N GLU A 121 1.34 6.63 -1.29
CA GLU A 121 2.73 7.09 -1.32
C GLU A 121 3.26 7.34 0.09
N THR A 122 2.50 8.01 0.94
CA THR A 122 2.86 8.19 2.36
C THR A 122 3.02 6.86 3.08
N MET A 123 2.15 5.88 2.81
CA MET A 123 2.26 4.55 3.40
C MET A 123 3.51 3.79 2.92
N ASP A 124 3.94 4.01 1.67
CA ASP A 124 5.20 3.47 1.17
C ASP A 124 6.39 4.08 1.93
N GLU A 125 6.42 5.40 2.09
CA GLU A 125 7.47 6.11 2.84
C GLU A 125 7.56 5.57 4.28
N ILE A 126 6.42 5.48 4.97
CA ILE A 126 6.34 4.93 6.33
C ILE A 126 6.81 3.47 6.37
N SER A 127 6.39 2.64 5.38
CA SER A 127 6.81 1.25 5.33
C SER A 127 8.32 1.11 5.14
N HIS A 128 8.91 1.97 4.28
CA HIS A 128 10.33 2.01 4.00
C HIS A 128 11.14 2.43 5.23
N GLU A 129 10.69 3.45 5.96
CA GLU A 129 11.32 3.90 7.19
C GLU A 129 11.32 2.83 8.30
N LEU A 130 10.24 2.03 8.36
CA LEU A 130 10.14 0.89 9.27
C LEU A 130 10.96 -0.33 8.81
N GLY A 131 11.58 -0.26 7.63
CA GLY A 131 12.40 -1.33 7.07
C GLY A 131 11.58 -2.44 6.39
N PHE A 132 10.29 -2.23 6.17
CA PHE A 132 9.48 -3.10 5.34
C PHE A 132 9.66 -2.72 3.88
N THR A 133 9.98 -3.70 3.06
CA THR A 133 10.09 -3.52 1.63
C THR A 133 9.38 -4.69 0.98
N ALA A 134 8.55 -4.40 -0.03
CA ALA A 134 8.07 -5.44 -0.93
C ALA A 134 9.27 -6.31 -1.33
N ALA A 135 9.10 -7.63 -1.31
CA ALA A 135 10.14 -8.48 -1.81
C ALA A 135 10.24 -8.18 -3.31
N VAL A 136 11.27 -7.44 -3.70
CA VAL A 136 11.66 -7.42 -5.09
C VAL A 136 12.13 -8.86 -5.31
N GLU A 137 11.27 -9.68 -5.92
CA GLU A 137 11.69 -10.90 -6.60
C GLU A 137 12.59 -10.46 -7.77
N THR A 138 13.77 -9.92 -7.45
CA THR A 138 14.96 -10.23 -8.23
C THR A 138 15.14 -11.72 -8.05
N GLU A 139 14.47 -12.50 -8.90
CA GLU A 139 14.94 -13.83 -9.24
C GLU A 139 16.38 -13.62 -9.72
N THR A 140 17.34 -13.75 -8.80
CA THR A 140 18.71 -13.94 -9.19
C THR A 140 18.71 -15.26 -9.97
N PRO A 141 19.08 -15.27 -11.26
CA PRO A 141 18.99 -16.46 -12.12
C PRO A 141 19.82 -17.64 -11.59
N THR A 142 20.63 -17.41 -10.55
CA THR A 142 21.47 -18.36 -9.85
C THR A 142 21.24 -18.26 -8.34
N ASN A 143 21.29 -19.41 -7.66
CA ASN A 143 21.16 -19.55 -6.20
C ASN A 143 22.43 -19.07 -5.45
N GLU A 144 23.34 -18.41 -6.16
CA GLU A 144 24.57 -17.83 -5.66
C GLU A 144 24.45 -16.32 -5.79
N ALA A 145 24.50 -15.62 -4.65
CA ALA A 145 24.50 -14.16 -4.61
C ALA A 145 25.78 -13.64 -5.25
N THR A 146 25.68 -12.99 -6.41
CA THR A 146 26.83 -12.42 -7.10
C THR A 146 27.13 -11.02 -6.59
N MET A 147 28.36 -10.55 -6.83
CA MET A 147 28.74 -9.18 -6.49
C MET A 147 27.96 -8.13 -7.30
N SER A 148 27.39 -8.53 -8.44
CA SER A 148 26.48 -7.72 -9.24
C SER A 148 25.14 -7.50 -8.52
N ASP A 149 24.58 -8.55 -7.91
CA ASP A 149 23.32 -8.47 -7.16
C ASP A 149 23.46 -7.55 -5.94
N LEU A 150 24.58 -7.67 -5.23
CA LEU A 150 24.90 -6.79 -4.10
C LEU A 150 25.01 -5.31 -4.53
N ARG A 151 25.64 -5.03 -5.68
CA ARG A 151 25.73 -3.66 -6.23
C ARG A 151 24.35 -3.12 -6.65
N GLY A 152 23.50 -3.96 -7.24
CA GLY A 152 22.11 -3.62 -7.57
C GLY A 152 21.32 -3.20 -6.33
N LEU A 153 21.35 -4.05 -5.29
CA LEU A 153 20.65 -3.80 -4.02
C LEU A 153 21.11 -2.52 -3.32
N LEU A 154 22.42 -2.23 -3.34
CA LEU A 154 22.96 -1.01 -2.73
C LEU A 154 22.59 0.24 -3.53
N THR A 155 22.53 0.14 -4.86
CA THR A 155 22.12 1.24 -5.74
C THR A 155 20.64 1.57 -5.57
N GLU A 156 19.79 0.55 -5.51
CA GLU A 156 18.34 0.71 -5.28
C GLU A 156 18.02 1.30 -3.91
N ARG A 157 18.85 1.02 -2.89
CA ARG A 157 18.73 1.58 -1.53
C ARG A 157 19.41 2.95 -1.36
N GLY A 158 19.96 3.55 -2.42
CA GLY A 158 20.65 4.84 -2.35
C GLY A 158 21.93 4.84 -1.50
N GLN A 159 22.52 3.65 -1.25
CA GLN A 159 23.69 3.47 -0.39
C GLN A 159 25.00 3.62 -1.19
N TYR A 160 25.19 4.77 -1.84
CA TYR A 160 26.32 5.01 -2.75
C TYR A 160 27.68 4.97 -2.05
N GLU A 161 27.76 5.39 -0.79
CA GLU A 161 28.99 5.36 0.00
C GLU A 161 29.44 3.91 0.33
N ALA A 162 28.48 2.99 0.49
CA ALA A 162 28.77 1.57 0.62
C ALA A 162 29.23 0.96 -0.71
N LEU A 163 28.71 1.47 -1.83
CA LEU A 163 29.07 1.03 -3.19
C LEU A 163 30.52 1.40 -3.53
N GLU A 164 30.99 2.58 -3.13
CA GLU A 164 32.39 3.02 -3.32
C GLU A 164 33.41 2.17 -2.55
N ASN A 165 32.99 1.52 -1.47
CA ASN A 165 33.85 0.69 -0.63
C ASN A 165 33.85 -0.80 -1.00
N LEU A 166 33.12 -1.19 -2.06
CA LEU A 166 33.13 -2.57 -2.51
C LEU A 166 34.43 -2.91 -3.24
N PRO A 167 35.01 -4.10 -3.00
CA PRO A 167 36.15 -4.56 -3.79
C PRO A 167 35.77 -4.63 -5.27
N GLU A 168 36.69 -4.25 -6.14
CA GLU A 168 36.54 -4.44 -7.59
C GLU A 168 36.37 -5.94 -7.85
N ALA A 169 35.34 -6.29 -8.64
CA ALA A 169 35.10 -7.69 -8.99
C ALA A 169 36.33 -8.25 -9.70
N PRO A 170 36.76 -9.50 -9.42
CA PRO A 170 37.81 -10.12 -10.20
C PRO A 170 37.38 -10.17 -11.66
N GLU A 171 38.18 -9.57 -12.54
CA GLU A 171 37.98 -9.68 -13.99
C GLU A 171 38.17 -11.13 -14.41
N GLY A 172 37.06 -11.86 -14.60
CA GLY A 172 37.08 -13.17 -15.23
C GLY A 172 36.10 -14.14 -14.60
N ASP A 173 34.93 -14.26 -15.23
CA ASP A 173 34.29 -15.54 -15.52
C ASP A 173 33.42 -15.31 -16.77
N GLU A 174 33.96 -15.73 -17.93
CA GLU A 174 33.21 -15.95 -19.18
C GLU A 174 32.34 -17.20 -19.08
#